data_AF-A0A958N2W0-F1
#
_entry.id   AF-A0A958N2W0-F1
#
_cell.length_a   1.000
_cell.length_b   1.000
_cell.length_c   1.000
_cell.angle_alpha   90.00
_cell.angle_beta   90.00
_cell.angle_gamma   90.00
#
_symmetry.space_group_name_H-M   'P 1'
#
loop_
_entity.id
_entity.type
_entity.pdbx_description
1 polymer ?
#
loop_
_entity_poly.entity_id
_entity_poly.type
_entity_poly.pdbx_seq_one_letter_code
_entity_poly.pdbx_strand_id
1 'polypeptide(L)' 'MTVGTNIIGGATLLGALVDNGGDTKTHLPAAGSVLINAGSADYCPTKDQRGLPRPVGTCDIGSVEVQ' A
#
# COMPACT_ATOMS: atom_id res chain seq x y z
N MET A 1 -6.67 20.16 -5.56
CA MET A 1 -6.73 19.42 -4.29
C MET A 1 -7.67 18.25 -4.50
N THR A 2 -7.15 17.11 -4.91
CA THR A 2 -7.96 15.89 -5.01
C THR A 2 -8.00 15.29 -3.61
N VAL A 3 -9.16 15.33 -2.97
CA VAL A 3 -9.33 14.69 -1.65
C VAL A 3 -9.19 13.18 -1.87
N GLY A 4 -8.35 12.52 -1.06
CA GLY A 4 -8.27 11.06 -1.06
C GLY A 4 -9.66 10.47 -0.85
N THR A 5 -10.09 9.58 -1.75
CA THR A 5 -11.41 8.98 -1.69
C THR A 5 -11.45 7.87 -0.64
N ASN A 6 -12.52 7.81 0.13
CA ASN A 6 -12.77 6.67 1.00
C ASN A 6 -13.20 5.46 0.16
N ILE A 7 -12.59 4.30 0.42
CA ILE A 7 -13.00 3.04 -0.19
C ILE A 7 -14.00 2.36 0.74
N ILE A 8 -15.26 2.24 0.29
CA ILE A 8 -16.34 1.59 1.05
C ILE A 8 -16.79 0.34 0.30
N GLY A 9 -16.75 -0.82 0.96
CA GLY A 9 -17.25 -2.10 0.41
C GLY A 9 -16.29 -2.88 -0.50
N GLY A 10 -15.05 -2.40 -0.69
CA GLY A 10 -14.03 -3.10 -1.46
C GLY A 10 -13.31 -4.20 -0.67
N ALA A 11 -12.95 -5.31 -1.33
CA ALA A 11 -12.19 -6.39 -0.70
C ALA A 11 -10.73 -5.96 -0.50
N THR A 12 -10.30 -5.85 0.76
CA THR A 12 -8.94 -5.41 1.10
C THR A 12 -7.86 -6.43 0.73
N LEU A 13 -8.21 -7.72 0.68
CA LEU A 13 -7.32 -8.83 0.28
C LEU A 13 -5.89 -8.67 0.81
N LEU A 14 -5.76 -8.44 2.11
CA LEU A 14 -4.46 -8.35 2.77
C LEU A 14 -3.92 -9.75 3.07
N GLY A 15 -2.63 -9.96 2.81
CA GLY A 15 -1.89 -11.11 3.31
C GLY A 15 -1.77 -11.10 4.84
N ALA A 16 -1.30 -12.22 5.40
CA ALA A 16 -1.03 -12.32 6.83
C ALA A 16 0.03 -11.30 7.29
N LEU A 17 0.03 -10.97 8.59
CA LEU A 17 1.06 -10.13 9.19
C LEU A 17 2.36 -10.93 9.30
N VAL A 18 3.28 -10.73 8.36
CA VAL A 18 4.54 -11.49 8.26
C VAL A 18 5.72 -10.58 8.02
N ASP A 19 6.92 -11.14 8.13
CA ASP A 19 8.14 -10.45 7.74
C ASP A 19 8.21 -10.34 6.21
N ASN A 20 8.10 -9.12 5.71
CA ASN A 20 8.22 -8.80 4.28
C ASN A 20 9.56 -8.11 3.96
N GLY A 21 10.55 -8.16 4.86
CA GLY A 21 11.90 -7.63 4.66
C GLY A 21 12.16 -6.22 5.21
N GLY A 22 11.52 -5.83 6.32
CA GLY A 22 11.72 -4.53 6.98
C GLY A 22 11.78 -4.65 8.51
N ASP A 23 11.90 -3.53 9.22
CA ASP A 23 12.08 -3.50 10.68
C ASP A 23 10.88 -4.04 11.47
N THR A 24 9.70 -4.11 10.82
CA THR A 24 8.47 -4.62 11.42
C THR A 24 7.71 -5.51 10.43
N LYS A 25 6.85 -6.40 10.95
CA LYS A 25 5.95 -7.20 10.13
C LYS A 25 4.90 -6.32 9.47
N THR A 26 4.51 -6.63 8.24
CA THR A 26 3.51 -5.86 7.47
C THR A 26 2.46 -6.76 6.82
N HIS A 27 1.34 -6.16 6.40
CA HIS A 27 0.29 -6.82 5.62
C HIS A 27 0.47 -6.47 4.14
N LEU A 28 0.99 -7.40 3.33
CA LEU A 28 1.14 -7.18 1.89
C LEU A 28 -0.21 -7.32 1.16
N PRO A 29 -0.67 -6.32 0.40
CA PRO A 29 -1.84 -6.48 -0.47
C PRO A 29 -1.63 -7.65 -1.45
N ALA A 30 -2.60 -8.55 -1.53
CA ALA A 30 -2.61 -9.62 -2.52
C ALA A 30 -3.15 -9.10 -3.87
N ALA A 31 -2.91 -9.87 -4.93
CA ALA A 31 -3.42 -9.57 -6.27
C ALA A 31 -4.94 -9.34 -6.26
N GLY A 32 -5.39 -8.26 -6.90
CA GLY A 32 -6.81 -7.87 -6.95
C GLY A 32 -7.30 -7.08 -5.75
N SER A 33 -6.45 -6.77 -4.76
CA SER A 33 -6.79 -5.89 -3.64
C SER A 33 -7.20 -4.50 -4.12
N VAL A 34 -8.24 -3.94 -3.51
CA VAL A 34 -8.64 -2.53 -3.73
C VAL A 34 -7.65 -1.52 -3.15
N LEU A 35 -6.65 -1.99 -2.40
CA LEU A 35 -5.63 -1.14 -1.81
C LEU A 35 -4.50 -0.85 -2.80
N ILE A 36 -4.37 -1.66 -3.85
CA ILE A 36 -3.32 -1.50 -4.86
C ILE A 36 -3.60 -0.26 -5.71
N ASN A 37 -2.60 0.60 -5.92
CA ASN A 37 -2.69 1.85 -6.67
C ASN A 37 -3.82 2.81 -6.20
N ALA A 38 -4.20 2.73 -4.93
CA ALA A 38 -5.35 3.48 -4.39
C ALA A 38 -4.98 4.58 -3.40
N GLY A 39 -3.69 4.77 -3.13
CA GLY A 39 -3.17 5.84 -2.31
C GLY A 39 -3.20 7.18 -3.03
N SER A 40 -3.29 8.26 -2.25
CA SER A 40 -3.22 9.62 -2.80
C SER A 40 -1.79 9.97 -3.17
N ALA A 41 -1.55 10.29 -4.45
CA ALA A 41 -0.23 10.70 -4.96
C ALA A 41 0.37 11.89 -4.17
N ASP A 42 -0.48 12.81 -3.70
CA ASP A 42 -0.07 13.97 -2.90
C ASP A 42 0.52 13.60 -1.51
N TYR A 43 0.23 12.38 -1.04
CA TYR A 43 0.62 11.89 0.29
C TYR A 43 1.45 10.60 0.24
N CYS A 44 1.90 10.17 -0.94
CA CYS A 44 2.74 8.98 -1.07
C CYS A 44 4.18 9.29 -0.64
N PRO A 45 4.72 8.66 0.41
CA PRO A 45 6.13 8.76 0.74
C PRO A 45 7.00 8.11 -0.36
N THR A 46 8.25 8.53 -0.48
CA THR A 46 9.20 8.00 -1.50
C THR A 46 9.69 6.58 -1.23
N LYS A 47 9.43 6.06 -0.02
CA LYS A 47 9.77 4.71 0.39
C LYS A 47 8.65 4.11 1.23
N ASP A 48 8.48 2.80 1.12
CA ASP A 48 7.64 2.05 2.04
C ASP A 48 8.38 1.72 3.35
N GLN A 49 7.72 1.01 4.27
CA GLN A 49 8.28 0.69 5.59
C GLN A 49 9.44 -0.34 5.56
N ARG A 50 9.71 -0.95 4.39
CA ARG A 50 10.90 -1.79 4.14
C ARG A 50 12.07 -0.97 3.60
N GLY A 51 11.85 0.31 3.30
CA GLY A 51 12.83 1.18 2.66
C GLY A 51 12.90 1.00 1.14
N LEU A 52 11.97 0.26 0.53
CA LEU A 52 11.90 0.05 -0.92
C LEU A 52 11.21 1.23 -1.62
N PRO A 53 11.52 1.50 -2.92
CA PRO A 53 10.93 2.62 -3.66
C PRO A 53 9.40 2.60 -3.68
N ARG A 54 8.81 3.79 -3.55
CA ARG A 54 7.37 4.04 -3.62
C ARG A 54 7.11 5.43 -4.23
N PRO A 55 6.06 5.62 -5.03
CA PRO A 55 5.17 4.59 -5.59
C PRO A 55 5.78 3.80 -6.75
N VAL A 56 5.28 2.59 -7.00
CA VAL A 56 5.43 1.88 -8.28
C VAL A 56 4.17 2.16 -9.12
N GLY A 57 4.11 3.36 -9.70
CA GLY A 57 2.89 3.91 -10.30
C GLY A 57 2.17 4.84 -9.33
N THR A 58 0.98 4.45 -8.85
CA THR A 58 0.29 5.13 -7.74
C THR A 58 0.51 4.31 -6.47
N CYS A 59 0.72 4.93 -5.31
CA CYS A 59 1.07 4.12 -4.15
C CYS A 59 -0.09 3.26 -3.67
N ASP A 60 0.23 2.13 -3.06
CA ASP A 60 -0.76 1.27 -2.42
C ASP A 60 -1.18 1.82 -1.06
N ILE A 61 -2.42 1.65 -0.62
CA ILE A 61 -2.80 2.02 0.75
C ILE A 61 -2.16 1.04 1.74
N GLY A 62 -1.34 1.55 2.66
CA GLY A 62 -0.73 0.76 3.72
C GLY A 62 0.76 1.04 3.92
N SER A 63 1.42 0.17 4.67
CA SER A 63 2.85 0.28 5.02
C SER A 63 3.80 -0.35 3.99
N VAL A 64 3.28 -1.04 2.99
CA VAL A 64 4.05 -1.83 2.03
C VAL A 64 3.53 -1.63 0.61
N GLU A 65 4.45 -1.51 -0.34
CA GLU A 65 4.16 -1.35 -1.77
C GLU A 65 4.28 -2.69 -2.51
N VAL A 66 3.31 -3.05 -3.33
CA VAL A 66 3.42 -4.15 -4.30
C VAL A 66 4.33 -3.68 -5.45
N GLN A 67 5.39 -4.44 -5.74
CA GLN A 67 6.35 -4.15 -6.82
C GLN A 67 5.89 -4.69 -8.18
#